data_AF-A0A225DL43-F1
#
_entry.id   AF-A0A225DL43-F1
#
_cell.length_a   1.000
_cell.length_b   1.000
_cell.length_c   1.000
_cell.angle_alpha   90.00
_cell.angle_beta   90.00
_cell.angle_gamma   90.00
#
_symmetry.space_group_name_H-M   'P 1'
#
loop_
_entity.id
_entity.type
_entity.pdbx_description
1 polymer ?
#
loop_
_entity_poly.entity_id
_entity_poly.type
_entity_poly.pdbx_seq_one_letter_code
_entity_poly.pdbx_strand_id
1 'polypeptide(L)' 'MEIQIIQYGKKWGFELVSGNHHVVMQSACCYTHKRNAVAAARSIAGSKLTVVVKE' A
#
# COMPACT_ATOMS: atom_id res chain seq x y z
N MET A 1 6.60 -6.88 -8.31
CA MET A 1 6.51 -6.10 -7.06
C MET A 1 5.18 -5.37 -7.09
N GLU A 2 4.50 -5.32 -5.96
CA GLU A 2 3.17 -4.72 -5.82
C GLU A 2 3.08 -3.90 -4.55
N ILE A 3 2.25 -2.86 -4.55
CA ILE A 3 1.93 -2.09 -3.36
C ILE A 3 0.60 -2.60 -2.81
N GLN A 4 0.63 -3.23 -1.64
CA GLN A 4 -0.54 -3.69 -0.92
C GLN A 4 -1.04 -2.60 0.02
N ILE A 5 -2.31 -2.19 -0.11
CA ILE A 5 -2.97 -1.32 0.87
C ILE A 5 -3.44 -2.18 2.03
N ILE A 6 -3.05 -1.82 3.25
CA ILE A 6 -3.37 -2.56 4.47
C ILE A 6 -4.00 -1.62 5.51
N GLN A 7 -4.98 -2.13 6.24
CA GLN A 7 -5.60 -1.45 7.37
C GLN A 7 -4.88 -1.80 8.68
N TYR A 8 -4.37 -0.79 9.37
CA TYR A 8 -3.78 -0.90 10.70
C TYR A 8 -4.73 -0.24 11.72
N GLY A 9 -5.59 -1.05 12.31
CA GLY A 9 -6.63 -0.58 13.23
C GLY A 9 -7.62 0.37 12.52
N LYS A 10 -7.68 1.64 12.94
CA LYS A 10 -8.55 2.66 12.33
C LYS A 10 -7.87 3.47 11.20
N LYS A 11 -6.62 3.16 10.89
CA LYS A 11 -5.83 3.86 9.86
C LYS A 11 -5.45 2.91 8.73
N TRP A 12 -5.06 3.48 7.61
CA TRP A 12 -4.63 2.82 6.40
C TRP A 12 -3.17 3.18 6.12
N GLY A 13 -2.43 2.20 5.60
CA GLY A 13 -1.06 2.35 5.12
C GLY A 13 -0.87 1.48 3.88
N PHE A 14 0.39 1.32 3.48
CA PHE A 14 0.73 0.46 2.36
C PHE A 14 2.07 -0.25 2.55
N GLU A 15 2.18 -1.44 1.97
CA GLU A 15 3.39 -2.27 1.97
C GLU A 15 3.84 -2.52 0.54
N LEU A 16 5.13 -2.37 0.28
CA LEU A 16 5.74 -2.82 -0.97
C LEU A 16 6.11 -4.29 -0.81
N VAL A 17 5.51 -5.14 -1.63
CA VAL A 17 5.66 -6.59 -1.56
C VAL A 17 6.33 -7.09 -2.84
N SER A 18 7.32 -7.97 -2.66
CA SER A 18 8.00 -8.66 -3.76
C SER A 18 7.12 -9.79 -4.32
N GLY A 19 7.44 -10.30 -5.52
CA GLY A 19 6.68 -11.37 -6.16
C GLY A 19 6.60 -12.68 -5.37
N ASN A 20 7.47 -12.86 -4.37
CA ASN A 20 7.46 -13.97 -3.42
C ASN A 20 6.69 -13.66 -2.12
N HIS A 21 5.83 -12.63 -2.11
CA HIS A 21 5.09 -12.14 -0.94
C HIS A 21 5.94 -11.62 0.22
N HIS A 22 7.24 -11.40 -0.01
CA HIS A 22 8.11 -10.81 1.00
C HIS A 22 7.91 -9.29 1.07
N VAL A 23 7.64 -8.77 2.28
CA VAL A 23 7.52 -7.32 2.52
C VAL A 23 8.90 -6.69 2.42
N VAL A 24 9.07 -5.81 1.43
CA VAL A 24 10.32 -5.09 1.16
C VAL A 24 10.35 -3.77 1.91
N MET A 25 9.19 -3.12 2.03
CA MET A 25 9.05 -1.84 2.71
C MET A 25 7.64 -1.69 3.25
N GLN A 26 7.48 -1.09 4.42
CA GLN A 26 6.20 -0.79 5.05
C GLN A 26 6.09 0.71 5.28
N SER A 27 4.95 1.30 4.91
CA SER A 27 4.65 2.69 5.28
C SER A 27 4.21 2.77 6.74
N ALA A 28 4.47 3.89 7.39
CA ALA A 28 3.79 4.22 8.64
C ALA A 28 2.26 4.31 8.41
N CYS A 29 1.49 4.08 9.46
CA CYS A 29 0.02 4.12 9.45
C CYS A 29 -0.49 5.56 9.36
N CYS A 30 -0.52 6.13 8.15
CA CYS A 30 -0.66 7.58 7.99
C CYS A 30 -2.08 8.04 7.66
N TYR A 31 -2.94 7.19 7.07
CA TYR A 31 -4.15 7.68 6.42
C TYR A 31 -5.43 7.29 7.17
N THR A 32 -6.31 8.26 7.44
CA THR A 32 -7.63 7.97 8.05
C THR A 32 -8.58 7.24 7.09
N HIS A 33 -8.41 7.44 5.78
CA HIS A 33 -9.31 6.89 4.76
C HIS A 33 -8.55 6.05 3.73
N LYS A 34 -9.15 4.89 3.37
CA LYS A 34 -8.67 3.97 2.32
C LYS A 34 -8.32 4.69 1.02
N ARG A 35 -9.19 5.59 0.55
CA ARG A 35 -8.99 6.35 -0.70
C ARG A 35 -7.71 7.18 -0.71
N ASN A 36 -7.30 7.73 0.45
CA ASN A 36 -6.10 8.55 0.55
C ASN A 36 -4.85 7.67 0.46
N ALA A 37 -4.86 6.50 1.11
CA ALA A 37 -3.79 5.52 1.01
C ALA A 37 -3.65 4.98 -0.43
N VAL A 38 -4.77 4.68 -1.09
CA VAL A 38 -4.80 4.25 -2.50
C VAL A 38 -4.24 5.33 -3.43
N ALA A 39 -4.64 6.59 -3.25
CA ALA A 39 -4.15 7.69 -4.08
C ALA A 39 -2.63 7.90 -3.90
N ALA A 40 -2.14 7.85 -2.67
CA ALA A 40 -0.70 7.93 -2.37
C ALA A 40 0.07 6.75 -2.99
N ALA A 41 -0.43 5.53 -2.80
CA ALA A 41 0.18 4.33 -3.38
C ALA A 41 0.19 4.38 -4.92
N ARG A 42 -0.88 4.85 -5.56
CA ARG A 42 -0.90 5.05 -7.03
C ARG A 42 0.11 6.09 -7.48
N SER A 43 0.26 7.19 -6.73
CA SER A 43 1.28 8.20 -7.04
C SER A 43 2.70 7.65 -6.94
N ILE A 44 2.96 6.77 -5.97
CA ILE A 44 4.27 6.12 -5.78
C ILE A 44 4.50 5.02 -6.83
N ALA A 45 3.48 4.22 -7.10
CA ALA A 45 3.51 3.15 -8.08
C ALA A 45 3.74 3.66 -9.51
N GLY A 46 3.18 4.84 -9.82
CA GLY A 46 3.14 5.36 -11.18
C GLY A 46 2.51 4.33 -12.12
N SER A 47 3.21 4.04 -13.23
CA SER A 47 2.85 2.99 -14.20
C SER A 47 3.67 1.70 -14.06
N LYS A 48 4.53 1.61 -13.02
CA LYS A 48 5.53 0.53 -12.90
C LYS A 48 5.16 -0.56 -11.90
N LEU A 49 4.28 -0.26 -10.95
CA LEU A 49 3.91 -1.17 -9.87
C LEU A 49 2.39 -1.37 -9.83
N THR A 50 1.96 -2.60 -9.59
CA THR A 50 0.54 -2.92 -9.38
C THR A 50 0.14 -2.51 -7.97
N VAL A 51 -1.01 -1.83 -7.83
CA VAL A 51 -1.58 -1.51 -6.50
C VAL A 51 -2.71 -2.49 -6.20
N VAL A 52 -2.56 -3.26 -5.14
CA VAL A 52 -3.54 -4.24 -4.67
C VAL A 52 -4.11 -3.78 -3.34
N VAL A 53 -5.40 -3.95 -3.14
CA VAL A 53 -6.06 -3.64 -1.87
C VAL A 53 -6.34 -4.95 -1.18
N LYS A 54 -5.72 -5.20 -0.01
CA LYS A 54 -6.07 -6.34 0.84
C LYS A 54 -7.05 -5.87 1.92
N GLU A 55 -8.17 -6.57 2.01
CA GLU A 55 -9.18 -6.39 3.06
C GLU A 55 -8.93 -7.36 4.21
#